data_AF-A0A1X1TG62-F1
#
_entry.id   AF-A0A1X1TG62-F1
#
_cell.length_a   1.000
_cell.length_b   1.000
_cell.length_c   1.000
_cell.angle_alpha   90.00
_cell.angle_beta   90.00
_cell.angle_gamma   90.00
#
_symmetry.space_group_name_H-M   'P 1'
#
loop_
_entity.id
_entity.type
_entity.pdbx_description
1 polymer ?
#
loop_
_entity_poly.entity_id
_entity_poly.type
_entity_poly.pdbx_seq_one_letter_code
_entity_poly.pdbx_strand_id
1 'polypeptide(L)'
;MSEGREDVGGSEAPAEQSGWRVPGAQGSLWAGVLLAAAVFTIIDETILHLLLHWHHFYDRASPGFALTSDGIFQAVGIIALVSSGYLIADLRRRQVWRPVWLATGLALGLGVIGLVDEVLVHKILNWHQIHYGPEVWKYDIGAGLCIVTALLVGGVLLRIALRGGASLRVGTSQVFRGDQRVDHSDQRG
;
A
#
# COMPACT_ATOMS: atom_id res chain seq x y z
N MET A 1 -37.04 51.69 30.81
CA MET A 1 -36.08 50.86 31.58
C MET A 1 -36.29 49.44 31.09
N SER A 2 -35.65 48.98 30.00
CA SER A 2 -34.22 48.69 29.80
C SER A 2 -33.67 47.70 30.81
N GLU A 3 -33.55 46.45 30.38
CA GLU A 3 -32.48 45.46 30.62
C GLU A 3 -33.05 44.11 30.10
N GLY A 4 -32.50 43.44 29.10
CA GLY A 4 -31.11 43.27 28.70
C GLY A 4 -30.89 41.76 28.57
N ARG A 5 -31.47 41.14 27.53
CA ARG A 5 -31.36 39.70 27.28
C ARG A 5 -30.08 39.47 26.50
N GLU A 6 -29.00 39.15 27.20
CA GLU A 6 -27.76 38.70 26.59
C GLU A 6 -27.96 37.30 26.02
N ASP A 7 -28.21 37.26 24.72
CA ASP A 7 -28.09 36.07 23.89
C ASP A 7 -26.59 35.78 23.71
N VAL A 8 -26.02 34.97 24.60
CA VAL A 8 -24.68 34.41 24.42
C VAL A 8 -24.80 33.28 23.40
N GLY A 9 -24.93 33.69 22.13
CA GLY A 9 -24.74 32.84 20.97
C GLY A 9 -23.28 32.40 20.91
N GLY A 10 -22.95 31.36 21.68
CA GLY A 10 -21.74 30.59 21.51
C GLY A 10 -21.80 29.88 20.16
N SER A 11 -21.31 30.56 19.13
CA SER A 11 -20.92 29.94 17.87
C SER A 11 -19.76 29.00 18.17
N GLU A 12 -20.06 27.75 18.53
CA GLU A 12 -19.10 26.66 18.38
C GLU A 12 -18.89 26.48 16.87
N ALA A 13 -17.91 27.20 16.34
CA ALA A 13 -17.34 26.89 15.04
C ALA A 13 -17.02 25.39 15.01
N PRO A 14 -17.44 24.63 13.99
CA PRO A 14 -17.09 23.22 13.91
C PRO A 14 -15.56 23.13 13.90
N ALA A 15 -15.00 22.48 14.93
CA ALA A 15 -13.58 22.22 15.03
C ALA A 15 -13.06 21.70 13.69
N GLU A 16 -12.14 22.46 13.13
CA GLU A 16 -11.50 22.24 11.84
C GLU A 16 -10.94 20.81 11.79
N GLN A 17 -11.66 19.89 11.13
CA GLN A 17 -11.16 18.56 10.82
C GLN A 17 -10.31 18.63 9.55
N SER A 18 -9.23 19.41 9.56
CA SER A 18 -8.30 19.56 8.43
C SER A 18 -7.11 18.58 8.48
N GLY A 19 -7.18 17.54 9.31
CA GLY A 19 -6.25 16.42 9.21
C GLY A 19 -6.64 15.52 8.03
N TRP A 20 -5.72 15.25 7.10
CA TRP A 20 -5.90 14.26 6.02
C TRP A 20 -6.27 12.88 6.61
N ARG A 21 -7.57 12.60 6.71
CA ARG A 21 -8.09 11.29 7.15
C ARG A 21 -8.18 10.39 5.93
N VAL A 22 -7.18 9.52 5.75
CA VAL A 22 -7.27 8.43 4.77
C VAL A 22 -8.47 7.54 5.09
N PRO A 23 -9.34 7.22 4.12
CA PRO A 23 -10.41 6.26 4.30
C PRO A 23 -9.88 4.93 4.83
N GLY A 24 -10.63 4.27 5.73
CA GLY A 24 -10.19 3.04 6.39
C GLY A 24 -9.79 1.92 5.42
N ALA A 25 -10.46 1.80 4.28
CA ALA A 25 -10.09 0.87 3.21
C ALA A 25 -8.74 1.20 2.57
N GLN A 26 -8.54 2.45 2.17
CA GLN A 26 -7.29 2.93 1.57
C GLN A 26 -6.11 2.85 2.54
N GLY A 27 -6.32 3.27 3.79
CA GLY A 27 -5.29 3.14 4.83
C GLY A 27 -4.93 1.67 5.08
N SER A 28 -5.92 0.78 5.15
CA SER A 28 -5.66 -0.66 5.34
C SER A 28 -4.93 -1.26 4.15
N LEU A 29 -5.29 -0.87 2.92
CA LEU A 29 -4.60 -1.29 1.69
C LEU A 29 -3.13 -0.87 1.71
N TRP A 30 -2.83 0.40 1.99
CA TRP A 30 -1.45 0.89 2.06
C TRP A 30 -0.64 0.25 3.18
N ALA A 31 -1.26 0.02 4.34
CA ALA A 31 -0.63 -0.75 5.41
C ALA A 31 -0.25 -2.17 4.95
N GLY A 32 -1.12 -2.82 4.17
CA GLY A 32 -0.84 -4.11 3.53
C GLY A 32 0.32 -4.05 2.54
N VAL A 33 0.36 -3.04 1.66
CA VAL A 33 1.45 -2.87 0.68
C VAL A 33 2.79 -2.64 1.37
N LEU A 34 2.83 -1.80 2.41
CA LEU A 34 4.04 -1.60 3.22
C LEU A 34 4.46 -2.87 3.96
N LEU A 35 3.49 -3.64 4.45
CA LEU A 35 3.77 -4.94 5.05
C LEU A 35 4.33 -5.92 4.03
N ALA A 36 3.86 -5.90 2.79
CA ALA A 36 4.40 -6.72 1.71
C ALA A 36 5.87 -6.38 1.43
N ALA A 37 6.21 -5.10 1.33
CA ALA A 37 7.59 -4.67 1.15
C ALA A 37 8.48 -5.14 2.31
N ALA A 38 8.02 -5.00 3.55
CA ALA A 38 8.74 -5.51 4.71
C ALA A 38 8.93 -7.04 4.65
N VAL A 39 7.87 -7.81 4.39
CA VAL A 39 7.95 -9.27 4.30
C VAL A 39 8.87 -9.70 3.18
N PHE A 40 8.79 -9.08 2.01
CA PHE A 40 9.66 -9.35 0.87
C PHE A 40 11.13 -9.15 1.26
N THR A 41 11.49 -7.96 1.75
CA THR A 41 12.87 -7.65 2.16
C THR A 41 13.40 -8.54 3.28
N ILE A 42 12.55 -8.97 4.23
CA ILE A 42 12.99 -9.91 5.28
C ILE A 42 13.31 -11.27 4.67
N ILE A 43 12.46 -11.78 3.78
CA ILE A 43 12.72 -13.07 3.12
C ILE A 43 13.98 -12.94 2.27
N ASP A 44 14.06 -11.93 1.42
CA ASP A 44 15.13 -11.75 0.46
C ASP A 44 16.47 -11.41 1.14
N GLU A 45 16.53 -10.27 1.84
CA GLU A 45 17.78 -9.77 2.42
C GLU A 45 18.19 -10.56 3.67
N THR A 46 17.27 -10.79 4.63
CA THR A 46 17.67 -11.52 5.84
C THR A 46 17.88 -12.99 5.55
N ILE A 47 16.91 -13.67 4.92
CA ILE A 47 17.01 -15.13 4.77
C ILE A 47 17.92 -15.50 3.61
N LEU A 48 17.71 -14.96 2.41
CA LEU A 48 18.46 -15.39 1.22
C LEU A 48 19.87 -14.78 1.20
N HIS A 49 20.02 -13.48 1.43
CA HIS A 49 21.34 -12.82 1.35
C HIS A 49 22.19 -13.04 2.61
N LEU A 50 21.63 -12.81 3.80
CA LEU A 50 22.42 -12.81 5.04
C LEU A 50 22.53 -14.18 5.72
N LEU A 51 21.45 -14.97 5.79
CA LEU A 51 21.49 -16.28 6.47
C LEU A 51 21.99 -17.39 5.54
N LEU A 52 21.39 -17.50 4.35
CA LEU A 52 21.72 -18.56 3.40
C LEU A 52 22.90 -18.21 2.49
N HIS A 53 23.29 -16.93 2.41
CA HIS A 53 24.35 -16.46 1.51
C HIS A 53 24.14 -16.93 0.07
N TRP A 54 22.87 -16.99 -0.35
CA TRP A 54 22.51 -17.57 -1.63
C TRP A 54 22.98 -16.67 -2.78
N HIS A 55 22.80 -15.37 -2.61
CA HIS A 55 23.13 -14.34 -3.59
C HIS A 55 23.14 -12.96 -2.90
N HIS A 56 23.55 -11.90 -3.60
CA HIS A 56 23.50 -10.53 -3.09
C HIS A 56 22.65 -9.64 -4.00
N PHE A 57 22.14 -8.53 -3.45
CA PHE A 57 21.31 -7.57 -4.19
C PHE A 57 22.01 -6.98 -5.41
N TYR A 58 23.35 -6.85 -5.35
CA TYR A 58 24.15 -6.38 -6.47
C TYR A 58 25.41 -7.22 -6.66
N ASP A 59 25.29 -8.23 -7.52
CA ASP A 59 26.35 -9.23 -7.75
C ASP A 59 27.49 -8.72 -8.64
N ARG A 60 27.38 -7.51 -9.20
CA ARG A 60 28.31 -6.96 -10.20
C ARG A 60 29.42 -6.07 -9.60
N ALA A 61 29.51 -5.96 -8.28
CA ALA A 61 30.50 -5.12 -7.58
C ALA A 61 31.43 -5.93 -6.67
N SER A 62 32.27 -5.22 -5.92
CA SER A 62 33.08 -5.82 -4.85
C SER A 62 32.18 -6.38 -3.73
N PRO A 63 32.64 -7.38 -2.97
CA PRO A 63 31.88 -7.94 -1.84
C PRO A 63 31.44 -6.86 -0.84
N GLY A 64 32.30 -5.88 -0.54
CA GLY A 64 31.95 -4.80 0.38
C GLY A 64 30.78 -3.94 -0.12
N PHE A 65 30.67 -3.72 -1.43
CA PHE A 65 29.53 -3.01 -2.01
C PHE A 65 28.27 -3.86 -1.99
N ALA A 66 28.37 -5.15 -2.30
CA ALA A 66 27.25 -6.10 -2.25
C ALA A 66 26.60 -6.14 -0.85
N LEU A 67 27.41 -6.29 0.21
CA LEU A 67 26.91 -6.23 1.59
C LEU A 67 26.30 -4.86 1.93
N THR A 68 26.85 -3.77 1.39
CA THR A 68 26.32 -2.42 1.65
C THR A 68 24.97 -2.24 0.98
N SER A 69 24.78 -2.73 -0.26
CA SER A 69 23.49 -2.69 -0.94
C SER A 69 22.44 -3.53 -0.22
N ASP A 70 22.79 -4.73 0.23
CA ASP A 70 21.89 -5.61 1.00
C ASP A 70 21.40 -4.89 2.27
N GLY A 71 22.33 -4.27 3.00
CA GLY A 71 22.01 -3.50 4.21
C GLY A 71 21.11 -2.29 3.96
N ILE A 72 21.30 -1.56 2.84
CA ILE A 72 20.45 -0.43 2.46
C ILE A 72 19.03 -0.91 2.13
N PHE A 73 18.91 -1.99 1.34
CA PHE A 73 17.61 -2.54 0.98
C PHE A 73 16.87 -3.07 2.21
N GLN A 74 17.58 -3.72 3.13
CA GLN A 74 17.03 -4.15 4.41
C GLN A 74 16.55 -2.96 5.27
N ALA A 75 17.27 -1.84 5.29
CA ALA A 75 16.86 -0.65 6.02
C ALA A 75 15.53 -0.08 5.48
N VAL A 76 15.34 -0.07 4.16
CA VAL A 76 14.04 0.29 3.54
C VAL A 76 12.94 -0.66 4.00
N GLY A 77 13.22 -1.96 4.08
CA GLY A 77 12.33 -2.97 4.63
C GLY A 77 11.87 -2.69 6.06
N ILE A 78 12.80 -2.31 6.94
CA ILE A 78 12.50 -1.97 8.35
C ILE A 78 11.61 -0.72 8.41
N ILE A 79 11.90 0.30 7.61
CA ILE A 79 11.07 1.52 7.54
C ILE A 79 9.65 1.15 7.09
N ALA A 80 9.51 0.28 6.09
CA ALA A 80 8.21 -0.19 5.62
C ALA A 80 7.46 -0.97 6.72
N LEU A 81 8.16 -1.82 7.47
CA LEU A 81 7.58 -2.59 8.58
C LEU A 81 7.01 -1.68 9.67
N VAL A 82 7.83 -0.73 10.15
CA VAL A 82 7.43 0.24 11.18
C VAL A 82 6.28 1.11 10.69
N SER A 83 6.34 1.58 9.44
CA SER A 83 5.29 2.39 8.82
C SER A 83 3.97 1.63 8.71
N SER A 84 4.02 0.34 8.31
CA SER A 84 2.85 -0.53 8.28
C SER A 84 2.26 -0.71 9.68
N GLY A 85 3.08 -1.03 10.68
CA GLY A 85 2.65 -1.20 12.07
C GLY A 85 1.99 0.05 12.64
N TYR A 86 2.57 1.23 12.39
CA TYR A 86 1.99 2.50 12.79
C TYR A 86 0.62 2.75 12.15
N LEU A 87 0.50 2.53 10.83
CA LEU A 87 -0.77 2.69 10.12
C LEU A 87 -1.83 1.71 10.64
N ILE A 88 -1.48 0.45 10.90
CA ILE A 88 -2.40 -0.54 11.47
C ILE A 88 -2.88 -0.09 12.85
N ALA A 89 -1.95 0.33 13.72
CA ALA A 89 -2.28 0.82 15.06
C ALA A 89 -3.22 2.04 15.01
N ASP A 90 -2.93 2.99 14.12
CA ASP A 90 -3.75 4.19 13.95
C ASP A 90 -5.14 3.88 13.36
N LEU A 91 -5.25 2.95 12.42
CA LEU A 91 -6.54 2.49 11.87
C LEU A 91 -7.38 1.76 12.92
N ARG A 92 -6.75 0.94 13.77
CA ARG A 92 -7.42 0.26 14.89
C ARG A 92 -7.89 1.25 15.95
N ARG A 93 -7.03 2.20 16.34
CA ARG A 93 -7.38 3.26 17.29
C ARG A 93 -8.61 4.06 16.85
N ARG A 94 -8.70 4.35 15.55
CA ARG A 94 -9.83 5.08 14.93
C ARG A 94 -11.05 4.20 14.59
N GLN A 95 -11.01 2.90 14.89
CA GLN A 95 -12.10 1.95 14.57
C GLN A 95 -12.49 1.90 13.08
N VAL A 96 -11.55 2.19 12.18
CA VAL A 96 -11.75 2.16 10.71
C VAL A 96 -10.90 1.09 10.03
N TRP A 97 -10.25 0.21 10.80
CA TRP A 97 -9.46 -0.90 10.28
C TRP A 97 -10.31 -1.85 9.44
N ARG A 98 -9.78 -2.23 8.27
CA ARG A 98 -10.43 -3.16 7.34
C ARG A 98 -9.50 -4.32 7.00
N PRO A 99 -9.59 -5.47 7.68
CA PRO A 99 -8.65 -6.58 7.54
C PRO A 99 -8.55 -7.14 6.11
N VAL A 100 -9.69 -7.25 5.40
CA VAL A 100 -9.69 -7.73 4.01
C VAL A 100 -8.89 -6.82 3.09
N TRP A 101 -8.96 -5.49 3.30
CA TRP A 101 -8.18 -4.52 2.52
C TRP A 101 -6.69 -4.59 2.83
N LEU A 102 -6.32 -4.85 4.09
CA LEU A 102 -4.93 -5.12 4.46
C LEU A 102 -4.40 -6.39 3.81
N ALA A 103 -5.14 -7.49 3.88
CA ALA A 103 -4.78 -8.74 3.24
C ALA A 103 -4.68 -8.58 1.70
N THR A 104 -5.56 -7.79 1.11
CA THR A 104 -5.52 -7.42 -0.31
C THR A 104 -4.21 -6.69 -0.65
N GLY A 105 -3.86 -5.67 0.13
CA GLY A 105 -2.63 -4.90 -0.08
C GLY A 105 -1.37 -5.74 0.11
N LEU A 106 -1.37 -6.64 1.09
CA LEU A 106 -0.28 -7.57 1.32
C LEU A 106 -0.09 -8.53 0.13
N ALA A 107 -1.15 -9.20 -0.31
CA ALA A 107 -1.07 -10.17 -1.40
C ALA A 107 -0.74 -9.52 -2.74
N LEU A 108 -1.41 -8.42 -3.10
CA LEU A 108 -1.08 -7.67 -4.31
C LEU A 108 0.31 -7.06 -4.24
N GLY A 109 0.72 -6.53 -3.08
CA GLY A 109 2.05 -5.99 -2.87
C GLY A 109 3.13 -7.03 -3.08
N LEU A 110 3.01 -8.22 -2.48
CA LEU A 110 3.95 -9.32 -2.67
C LEU A 110 4.05 -9.74 -4.15
N GLY A 111 2.90 -9.83 -4.82
CA GLY A 111 2.86 -10.16 -6.25
C GLY A 111 3.53 -9.09 -7.13
N VAL A 112 3.24 -7.81 -6.91
CA VAL A 112 3.81 -6.72 -7.71
C VAL A 112 5.30 -6.53 -7.42
N ILE A 113 5.72 -6.55 -6.16
CA ILE A 113 7.12 -6.43 -5.77
C ILE A 113 7.92 -7.60 -6.34
N GLY A 114 7.43 -8.83 -6.17
CA GLY A 114 8.06 -10.00 -6.75
C GLY A 114 8.13 -9.95 -8.28
N LEU A 115 7.11 -9.40 -8.95
CA LEU A 115 7.15 -9.22 -10.41
C LEU A 115 8.20 -8.19 -10.84
N VAL A 116 8.34 -7.08 -10.09
CA VAL A 116 9.38 -6.08 -10.34
C VAL A 116 10.74 -6.72 -10.14
N ASP A 117 10.94 -7.45 -9.05
CA ASP A 117 12.19 -8.14 -8.77
C ASP A 117 12.55 -9.15 -9.89
N GLU A 118 11.67 -10.12 -10.16
CA GLU A 118 11.92 -11.14 -11.17
C GLU A 118 12.10 -10.55 -12.58
N VAL A 119 11.24 -9.64 -13.02
CA VAL A 119 11.29 -9.15 -14.41
C VAL A 119 12.29 -8.02 -14.56
N LEU A 120 12.16 -6.97 -13.75
CA LEU A 120 12.99 -5.78 -13.90
C LEU A 120 14.40 -6.04 -13.38
N VAL A 121 14.55 -6.56 -12.16
CA VAL A 121 15.87 -6.70 -11.52
C VAL A 121 16.62 -7.91 -12.11
N HIS A 122 16.00 -9.09 -12.17
CA HIS A 122 16.70 -10.30 -12.64
C HIS A 122 16.81 -10.36 -14.16
N LYS A 123 15.76 -10.07 -14.94
CA LYS A 123 15.82 -10.29 -16.41
C LYS A 123 16.24 -9.06 -17.22
N ILE A 124 15.73 -7.87 -16.90
CA ILE A 124 16.03 -6.66 -17.68
C ILE A 124 17.36 -6.05 -17.25
N LEU A 125 17.53 -5.81 -15.95
CA LEU A 125 18.70 -5.14 -15.40
C LEU A 125 19.85 -6.11 -15.15
N ASN A 126 19.55 -7.37 -14.86
CA ASN A 126 20.51 -8.41 -14.51
C ASN A 126 21.50 -7.93 -13.43
N TRP A 127 20.94 -7.28 -12.40
CA TRP A 127 21.70 -6.74 -11.27
C TRP A 127 22.01 -7.80 -10.23
N HIS A 128 21.13 -8.80 -10.15
CA HIS A 128 21.18 -9.89 -9.21
C HIS A 128 20.46 -11.11 -9.84
N GLN A 129 20.99 -12.33 -9.66
CA GLN A 129 20.32 -13.59 -10.06
C GLN A 129 20.30 -14.57 -8.89
N ILE A 130 19.17 -15.26 -8.72
CA ILE A 130 19.02 -16.35 -7.74
C ILE A 130 20.02 -17.49 -7.99
N HIS A 131 20.33 -17.76 -9.26
CA HIS A 131 21.32 -18.75 -9.66
C HIS A 131 21.92 -18.44 -11.04
N TYR A 132 23.25 -18.49 -11.14
CA TYR A 132 23.95 -18.41 -12.41
C TYR A 132 24.18 -19.81 -12.96
N GLY A 133 23.48 -20.17 -14.04
CA GLY A 133 23.67 -21.47 -14.69
C GLY A 133 22.49 -21.87 -15.58
N PRO A 134 22.62 -23.00 -16.30
CA PRO A 134 21.58 -23.48 -17.22
C PRO A 134 20.26 -23.86 -16.52
N GLU A 135 20.29 -24.05 -15.20
CA GLU A 135 19.14 -24.46 -14.39
C GLU A 135 18.40 -23.28 -13.74
N VAL A 136 18.75 -22.03 -14.07
CA VAL A 136 18.10 -20.82 -13.52
C VAL A 136 16.58 -20.83 -13.70
N TRP A 137 16.10 -21.42 -14.80
CA TRP A 137 14.67 -21.50 -15.13
C TRP A 137 13.84 -22.20 -14.05
N LYS A 138 14.42 -23.11 -13.25
CA LYS A 138 13.71 -23.80 -12.15
C LYS A 138 13.34 -22.81 -11.05
N TYR A 139 14.25 -21.88 -10.75
CA TYR A 139 14.04 -20.84 -9.75
C TYR A 139 13.04 -19.80 -10.27
N ASP A 140 13.16 -19.41 -11.54
CA ASP A 140 12.21 -18.50 -12.21
C ASP A 140 10.78 -19.05 -12.17
N ILE A 141 10.59 -20.36 -12.38
CA ILE A 141 9.26 -20.99 -12.28
C ILE A 141 8.74 -20.95 -10.85
N GLY A 142 9.58 -21.26 -9.86
CA GLY A 142 9.20 -21.22 -8.45
C GLY A 142 8.77 -19.82 -8.02
N ALA A 143 9.58 -18.80 -8.33
CA ALA A 143 9.27 -17.41 -8.06
C ALA A 143 8.03 -16.93 -8.83
N GLY A 144 7.93 -17.28 -10.12
CA GLY A 144 6.77 -16.97 -10.95
C GLY A 144 5.47 -17.56 -10.40
N LEU A 145 5.49 -18.79 -9.88
CA LEU A 145 4.32 -19.41 -9.26
C LEU A 145 3.90 -18.68 -7.98
N CYS A 146 4.86 -18.27 -7.14
CA CYS A 146 4.59 -17.46 -5.95
C CYS A 146 3.97 -16.10 -6.32
N ILE A 147 4.51 -15.41 -7.33
CA ILE A 147 4.03 -14.12 -7.83
C ILE A 147 2.59 -14.26 -8.35
N VAL A 148 2.34 -15.22 -9.24
CA VAL A 148 1.01 -15.44 -9.82
C VAL A 148 0.00 -15.79 -8.72
N THR A 149 0.38 -16.65 -7.77
CA THR A 149 -0.48 -17.01 -6.64
C THR A 149 -0.81 -15.79 -5.78
N ALA A 150 0.17 -14.97 -5.44
CA ALA A 150 -0.02 -13.76 -4.65
C ALA A 150 -0.96 -12.75 -5.37
N LEU A 151 -0.77 -12.55 -6.69
CA LEU A 151 -1.64 -11.69 -7.50
C LEU A 151 -3.07 -12.24 -7.61
N LEU A 152 -3.24 -13.55 -7.78
CA LEU A 152 -4.56 -14.19 -7.84
C LEU A 152 -5.30 -14.07 -6.51
N VAL A 153 -4.63 -14.37 -5.40
CA VAL A 153 -5.18 -14.20 -4.05
C VAL A 153 -5.55 -12.74 -3.81
N GLY A 154 -4.65 -11.81 -4.13
CA GLY A 154 -4.89 -10.37 -4.02
C GLY A 154 -6.08 -9.91 -4.86
N GLY A 155 -6.22 -10.42 -6.09
CA GLY A 155 -7.36 -10.14 -6.98
C GLY A 155 -8.69 -10.68 -6.44
N VAL A 156 -8.68 -11.88 -5.87
CA VAL A 156 -9.87 -12.47 -5.21
C VAL A 156 -10.26 -11.65 -3.98
N LEU A 157 -9.29 -11.30 -3.12
CA LEU A 157 -9.52 -10.47 -1.94
C LEU A 157 -10.02 -9.07 -2.32
N LEU A 158 -9.49 -8.47 -3.38
CA LEU A 158 -9.96 -7.19 -3.90
C LEU A 158 -11.43 -7.28 -4.35
N ARG A 159 -11.81 -8.34 -5.07
CA ARG A 159 -13.21 -8.56 -5.46
C ARG A 159 -14.13 -8.69 -4.25
N ILE A 160 -13.70 -9.41 -3.21
CA ILE A 160 -14.44 -9.54 -1.95
C ILE A 160 -14.57 -8.18 -1.26
N ALA A 161 -13.47 -7.43 -1.18
CA ALA A 161 -13.41 -6.12 -0.52
C ALA A 161 -14.34 -5.09 -1.17
N LEU A 162 -14.40 -5.08 -2.51
CA LEU A 162 -15.26 -4.19 -3.30
C LEU A 162 -16.75 -4.55 -3.16
N ARG A 163 -17.10 -5.84 -3.04
CA ARG A 163 -18.48 -6.27 -2.76
C ARG A 163 -18.96 -5.86 -1.36
N GLY A 164 -18.04 -5.66 -0.41
CA GLY A 164 -18.33 -5.21 0.94
C GLY A 164 -18.70 -3.73 1.09
N GLY A 165 -18.95 -3.00 -0.01
CA GLY A 165 -19.42 -1.60 0.01
C GLY A 165 -18.37 -0.55 0.38
N ALA A 166 -17.09 -0.94 0.49
CA ALA A 166 -16.00 -0.02 0.77
C ALA A 166 -15.48 0.64 -0.51
N SER A 167 -15.41 1.97 -0.53
CA SER A 167 -14.84 2.74 -1.65
C SER A 167 -13.37 3.11 -1.40
N LEU A 168 -12.51 2.88 -2.39
CA LEU A 168 -11.19 3.51 -2.47
C LEU A 168 -11.36 4.90 -3.07
N ARG A 169 -10.80 5.93 -2.44
CA ARG A 169 -10.69 7.25 -3.06
C ARG A 169 -9.36 7.32 -3.80
N VAL A 170 -9.42 7.28 -5.12
CA VAL A 170 -8.33 7.73 -5.99
C VAL A 170 -8.66 9.19 -6.34
N GLY A 171 -7.86 10.16 -5.87
CA GLY A 171 -8.09 11.59 -6.23
C GLY A 171 -7.84 11.83 -7.73
N THR A 172 -8.47 12.76 -8.45
CA THR A 172 -9.48 13.79 -8.12
C THR A 172 -10.19 14.17 -9.43
N SER A 173 -11.52 14.06 -9.50
CA SER A 173 -12.38 15.15 -9.97
C SER A 173 -13.81 14.84 -9.51
N GLN A 174 -14.23 15.55 -8.47
CA GLN A 174 -15.64 15.86 -8.30
C GLN A 174 -15.96 16.87 -9.41
N VAL A 175 -16.44 16.38 -10.56
CA VAL A 175 -17.10 17.26 -11.52
C VAL A 175 -18.41 17.68 -10.86
N PHE A 176 -18.46 18.97 -10.55
CA PHE A 176 -19.58 19.74 -10.04
C PHE A 176 -20.94 19.17 -10.48
N ARG A 177 -21.73 18.67 -9.52
CA ARG A 177 -23.15 18.36 -9.75
C ARG A 177 -23.89 19.70 -9.72
N GLY A 178 -24.04 20.31 -10.90
CA GLY A 178 -24.92 21.46 -11.06
C GLY A 178 -26.35 21.05 -10.74
N ASP A 179 -26.83 21.45 -9.57
CA ASP A 179 -28.26 21.45 -9.25
C ASP A 179 -28.91 22.58 -10.05
N GLN A 180 -29.39 22.27 -11.26
CA GLN A 180 -30.37 23.12 -11.92
C GLN A 180 -31.76 22.66 -11.49
N ARG A 181 -32.21 23.16 -10.33
CA ARG A 181 -33.63 23.44 -10.15
C ARG A 181 -33.96 24.67 -11.00
N VAL A 182 -34.41 24.42 -12.24
CA VAL A 182 -35.20 25.41 -12.97
C VAL A 182 -36.63 25.29 -12.45
N ASP A 183 -37.00 26.26 -11.63
CA ASP A 183 -38.39 26.54 -11.28
C ASP A 183 -39.09 27.07 -12.53
N HIS A 184 -39.92 26.24 -13.16
CA HIS A 184 -40.91 26.69 -14.12
C HIS A 184 -42.25 26.88 -13.39
N SER A 185 -42.34 27.97 -12.65
CA SER A 185 -43.61 28.56 -12.31
C SER A 185 -43.61 30.02 -12.75
N ASP A 186 -44.70 30.37 -13.42
CA ASP A 186 -45.12 31.72 -13.81
C ASP A 186 -44.74 32.22 -15.22
N GLN A 187 -45.54 31.78 -16.20
CA GLN A 187 -46.05 32.70 -17.22
C GLN A 187 -47.55 32.47 -17.38
N ARG A 188 -48.34 33.20 -16.58
CA ARG A 188 -49.69 33.61 -16.97
C ARG A 188 -49.58 34.97 -17.64
N GLY A 189 -50.04 35.04 -18.88
CA GLY A 189 -50.20 36.24 -19.71
C GLY A 189 -50.87 35.84 -21.00
#